data_AF-A0A9Q9SLA5-F1
#
_entry.id   AF-A0A9Q9SLA5-F1
#
_cell.length_a   1.000
_cell.length_b   1.000
_cell.length_c   1.000
_cell.angle_alpha   90.00
_cell.angle_beta   90.00
_cell.angle_gamma   90.00
#
_symmetry.space_group_name_H-M   'P 1'
#
loop_
_entity.id
_entity.type
_entity.pdbx_description
1 polymer ?
#
loop_
_entity_poly.entity_id
_entity_poly.type
_entity_poly.pdbx_seq_one_letter_code
_entity_poly.pdbx_strand_id
1 'polypeptide(L)'
;MRWIGKTLAVSLGMAVVGIASVRAASAESAFPRFTQAEGKVDSDGLPLSGVKLCVLPDHAPCFEMPPVPLPHSSKELYQFGLDPRSERLPIASGGSWVFFSGMFSGGGSGMLERVAILRIGANGKIENLMPQVTQTESADRAMWKLPDVSPYPLFVRADFVWGDDEDHFGKHFFDVDAWAFDPATSQYKKRFSYRTTKRYSRGDGSDRVLAAERAEILRRLAASK
;
A
#
# COMPACT_ATOMS: atom_id res chain seq x y z
N MET A 1 31.47 92.34 -9.26
CA MET A 1 32.20 91.05 -9.32
C MET A 1 31.18 89.92 -9.34
N ARG A 2 31.35 88.97 -10.26
CA ARG A 2 30.45 87.86 -10.59
C ARG A 2 30.26 86.92 -9.40
N TRP A 3 29.05 86.41 -9.18
CA TRP A 3 28.92 85.05 -8.67
C TRP A 3 27.71 84.30 -9.23
N ILE A 4 27.97 83.05 -9.56
CA ILE A 4 27.29 82.19 -10.51
C ILE A 4 26.35 81.27 -9.73
N GLY A 5 25.11 81.13 -10.21
CA GLY A 5 24.17 80.15 -9.67
C GLY A 5 24.62 78.71 -9.97
N LYS A 6 24.34 77.80 -9.04
CA LYS A 6 24.27 76.36 -9.31
C LYS A 6 23.12 75.73 -8.54
N THR A 7 22.13 75.33 -9.31
CA THR A 7 21.03 74.43 -9.01
C THR A 7 21.57 73.11 -8.43
N LEU A 8 21.10 72.71 -7.25
CA LEU A 8 21.29 71.35 -6.73
C LEU A 8 20.07 70.52 -7.14
N ALA A 9 20.30 69.60 -8.08
CA ALA A 9 19.32 68.64 -8.53
C ALA A 9 19.11 67.57 -7.44
N VAL A 10 17.84 67.42 -7.04
CA VAL A 10 17.34 66.33 -6.20
C VAL A 10 17.43 65.02 -7.00
N SER A 11 18.13 64.03 -6.47
CA SER A 11 18.07 62.64 -6.95
C SER A 11 17.43 61.78 -5.86
N LEU A 12 16.10 61.67 -5.89
CA LEU A 12 15.39 60.61 -5.18
C LEU A 12 15.63 59.30 -5.93
N GLY A 13 16.53 58.46 -5.43
CA GLY A 13 16.63 57.08 -5.85
C GLY A 13 15.43 56.30 -5.31
N MET A 14 14.42 56.04 -6.13
CA MET A 14 13.41 55.03 -5.81
C MET A 14 14.07 53.66 -5.90
N ALA A 15 14.39 53.06 -4.76
CA ALA A 15 14.67 51.64 -4.70
C ALA A 15 13.36 50.88 -4.93
N VAL A 16 13.11 50.48 -6.18
CA VAL A 16 12.06 49.52 -6.51
C VAL A 16 12.52 48.17 -5.97
N VAL A 17 12.11 47.84 -4.74
CA VAL A 17 12.20 46.47 -4.24
C VAL A 17 11.22 45.67 -5.08
N GLY A 18 11.74 45.01 -6.11
CA GLY A 18 11.01 43.99 -6.83
C GLY A 18 10.62 42.90 -5.83
N ILE A 19 9.36 42.89 -5.43
CA ILE A 19 8.77 41.76 -4.72
C ILE A 19 8.78 40.64 -5.75
N ALA A 20 9.83 39.83 -5.74
CA ALA A 20 9.82 38.55 -6.39
C ALA A 20 8.69 37.77 -5.71
N SER A 21 7.52 37.76 -6.36
CA SER A 21 6.43 36.87 -6.00
C SER A 21 7.01 35.47 -6.04
N VAL A 22 7.37 34.95 -4.87
CA VAL A 22 7.61 33.54 -4.66
C VAL A 22 6.28 32.90 -4.99
N ARG A 23 6.15 32.46 -6.25
CA ARG A 23 5.06 31.60 -6.68
C ARG A 23 5.25 30.35 -5.83
N ALA A 24 4.47 30.27 -4.76
CA ALA A 24 4.38 29.07 -3.95
C ALA A 24 4.26 27.91 -4.94
N ALA A 25 5.22 26.98 -4.88
CA ALA A 25 5.10 25.72 -5.59
C ALA A 25 3.69 25.21 -5.31
N SER A 26 2.95 24.89 -6.38
CA SER A 26 1.62 24.30 -6.33
C SER A 26 1.57 23.38 -5.13
N ALA A 27 0.76 23.73 -4.12
CA ALA A 27 0.60 22.89 -2.94
C ALA A 27 0.31 21.49 -3.45
N GLU A 28 1.27 20.58 -3.28
CA GLU A 28 1.04 19.17 -3.50
C GLU A 28 -0.20 18.85 -2.67
N SER A 29 -1.30 18.47 -3.33
CA SER A 29 -2.57 18.30 -2.64
C SER A 29 -2.32 17.36 -1.46
N ALA A 30 -2.60 17.86 -0.25
CA ALA A 30 -2.35 17.07 0.95
C ALA A 30 -3.02 15.71 0.76
N PHE A 31 -2.27 14.64 0.99
CA PHE A 31 -2.76 13.28 0.77
C PHE A 31 -4.11 13.11 1.50
N PRO A 32 -5.18 12.67 0.78
CA PRO A 32 -6.52 12.73 1.33
C PRO A 32 -6.64 11.89 2.59
N ARG A 33 -7.58 12.30 3.44
CA ARG A 33 -8.01 11.48 4.58
C ARG A 33 -9.00 10.43 4.07
N PHE A 34 -9.03 9.30 4.74
CA PHE A 34 -9.92 8.19 4.39
C PHE A 34 -10.72 7.74 5.60
N THR A 35 -11.87 7.15 5.32
CA THR A 35 -12.59 6.29 6.26
C THR A 35 -12.62 4.86 5.73
N GLN A 36 -12.78 3.91 6.64
CA GLN A 36 -12.92 2.49 6.35
C GLN A 36 -14.26 1.99 6.86
N ALA A 37 -14.86 1.06 6.15
CA ALA A 37 -16.09 0.41 6.57
C ALA A 37 -16.08 -1.08 6.20
N GLU A 38 -16.69 -1.89 7.05
CA GLU A 38 -17.00 -3.28 6.72
C GLU A 38 -17.98 -3.36 5.55
N GLY A 39 -17.99 -4.53 4.91
CA GLY A 39 -19.00 -4.90 3.94
C GLY A 39 -20.34 -5.19 4.60
N LYS A 40 -21.37 -5.39 3.77
CA LYS A 40 -22.65 -5.94 4.26
C LYS A 40 -22.44 -7.38 4.68
N VAL A 41 -23.13 -7.81 5.72
CA VAL A 41 -23.17 -9.21 6.16
C VAL A 41 -24.61 -9.73 6.12
N ASP A 42 -24.80 -11.04 6.00
CA ASP A 42 -26.09 -11.69 6.18
C ASP A 42 -26.41 -11.94 7.67
N SER A 43 -27.49 -12.66 7.96
CA SER A 43 -27.91 -12.98 9.33
C SER A 43 -26.90 -13.82 10.10
N ASP A 44 -26.02 -14.55 9.40
CA ASP A 44 -25.04 -15.45 9.97
C ASP A 44 -23.65 -14.78 10.08
N GLY A 45 -23.58 -13.49 9.71
CA GLY A 45 -22.34 -12.72 9.73
C GLY A 45 -21.43 -12.99 8.53
N LEU A 46 -21.90 -13.71 7.51
CA LEU A 46 -21.13 -13.95 6.29
C LEU A 46 -21.12 -12.70 5.42
N PRO A 47 -19.97 -12.29 4.90
CA PRO A 47 -19.86 -11.08 4.08
C PRO A 47 -20.58 -11.27 2.73
N LEU A 48 -21.44 -10.29 2.40
CA LEU A 48 -22.18 -10.15 1.14
C LEU A 48 -21.54 -9.12 0.20
N SER A 49 -20.63 -8.28 0.70
CA SER A 49 -19.86 -7.31 -0.09
C SER A 49 -18.46 -7.11 0.48
N GLY A 50 -17.56 -6.50 -0.29
CA GLY A 50 -16.22 -6.18 0.18
C GLY A 50 -16.17 -5.02 1.17
N VAL A 51 -15.07 -4.94 1.92
CA VAL A 51 -14.71 -3.77 2.72
C VAL A 51 -14.52 -2.53 1.84
N LYS A 52 -14.74 -1.35 2.42
CA LYS A 52 -14.68 -0.07 1.71
C LYS A 52 -13.64 0.87 2.27
N LEU A 53 -12.99 1.60 1.36
CA LEU A 53 -12.14 2.74 1.68
C LEU A 53 -12.64 3.95 0.88
N CYS A 54 -13.09 5.00 1.59
CA CYS A 54 -13.71 6.18 0.98
C CYS A 54 -12.94 7.46 1.35
N VAL A 55 -12.78 8.36 0.38
CA VAL A 55 -12.13 9.66 0.59
C VAL A 55 -13.04 10.58 1.41
N LEU A 56 -12.47 11.27 2.40
CA LEU A 56 -13.14 12.29 3.22
C LEU A 56 -12.93 13.70 2.63
N PRO A 57 -13.83 14.67 2.90
CA PRO A 57 -15.01 14.57 3.78
C PRO A 57 -16.26 14.01 3.09
N ASP A 58 -16.30 13.99 1.76
CA ASP A 58 -17.52 13.68 1.00
C ASP A 58 -17.89 12.19 1.01
N HIS A 59 -17.06 11.35 1.64
CA HIS A 59 -17.16 9.89 1.59
C HIS A 59 -17.17 9.36 0.15
N ALA A 60 -16.50 10.06 -0.77
CA ALA A 60 -16.39 9.72 -2.18
C ALA A 60 -15.10 10.28 -2.81
N PRO A 61 -14.49 9.56 -3.77
CA PRO A 61 -14.88 8.23 -4.22
C PRO A 61 -14.50 7.13 -3.22
N CYS A 62 -15.09 5.95 -3.42
CA CYS A 62 -14.81 4.75 -2.64
C CYS A 62 -14.18 3.65 -3.51
N PHE A 63 -13.30 2.88 -2.89
CA PHE A 63 -12.88 1.57 -3.37
C PHE A 63 -13.59 0.51 -2.53
N GLU A 64 -14.20 -0.47 -3.20
CA GLU A 64 -14.76 -1.67 -2.56
C GLU A 64 -13.90 -2.86 -2.95
N MET A 65 -13.48 -3.66 -1.97
CA MET A 65 -12.62 -4.82 -2.22
C MET A 65 -13.35 -5.82 -3.14
N PRO A 66 -12.78 -6.17 -4.30
CA PRO A 66 -13.47 -7.03 -5.25
C PRO A 66 -13.57 -8.48 -4.71
N PRO A 67 -14.66 -9.18 -5.02
CA PRO A 67 -14.80 -10.58 -4.68
C PRO A 67 -13.81 -11.47 -5.45
N VAL A 68 -13.63 -12.70 -4.97
CA VAL A 68 -12.86 -13.76 -5.66
C VAL A 68 -13.71 -15.02 -5.77
N PRO A 69 -13.78 -15.70 -6.93
CA PRO A 69 -14.49 -16.97 -7.03
C PRO A 69 -13.95 -18.02 -6.06
N LEU A 70 -14.84 -18.84 -5.52
CA LEU A 70 -14.44 -20.00 -4.74
C LEU A 70 -13.68 -20.99 -5.64
N PRO A 71 -12.70 -21.75 -5.09
CA PRO A 71 -12.14 -22.89 -5.78
C PRO A 71 -13.27 -23.81 -6.24
N HIS A 72 -13.30 -24.11 -7.55
CA HIS A 72 -14.31 -24.98 -8.17
C HIS A 72 -15.73 -24.41 -8.32
N SER A 73 -15.97 -23.12 -8.05
CA SER A 73 -17.26 -22.46 -8.31
C SER A 73 -17.06 -21.09 -8.97
N SER A 74 -17.74 -20.86 -10.10
CA SER A 74 -17.78 -19.53 -10.75
C SER A 74 -18.96 -18.66 -10.27
N LYS A 75 -19.86 -19.23 -9.46
CA LYS A 75 -21.08 -18.56 -8.97
C LYS A 75 -20.91 -18.05 -7.54
N GLU A 76 -20.16 -18.78 -6.73
CA GLU A 76 -19.93 -18.44 -5.33
C GLU A 76 -18.64 -17.63 -5.22
N LEU A 77 -18.69 -16.61 -4.38
CA LEU A 77 -17.62 -15.62 -4.27
C LEU A 77 -17.20 -15.43 -2.81
N TYR A 78 -15.90 -15.43 -2.56
CA TYR A 78 -15.33 -14.88 -1.34
C TYR A 78 -15.50 -13.37 -1.35
N GLN A 79 -16.28 -12.87 -0.40
CA GLN A 79 -16.46 -11.45 -0.15
C GLN A 79 -15.54 -11.03 1.00
N PHE A 80 -14.54 -10.21 0.73
CA PHE A 80 -13.59 -9.77 1.74
C PHE A 80 -14.16 -8.57 2.50
N GLY A 81 -15.20 -8.82 3.30
CA GLY A 81 -16.05 -7.80 3.93
C GLY A 81 -15.73 -7.47 5.39
N LEU A 82 -14.79 -8.15 6.03
CA LEU A 82 -14.56 -8.05 7.48
C LEU A 82 -13.21 -7.37 7.79
N ASP A 83 -13.08 -6.82 9.01
CA ASP A 83 -11.82 -6.28 9.58
C ASP A 83 -10.99 -5.42 8.60
N PRO A 84 -11.53 -4.30 8.08
CA PRO A 84 -10.80 -3.44 7.18
C PRO A 84 -9.59 -2.81 7.87
N ARG A 85 -8.41 -2.94 7.25
CA ARG A 85 -7.18 -2.32 7.73
C ARG A 85 -6.56 -1.47 6.63
N SER A 86 -6.05 -0.30 7.00
CA SER A 86 -5.35 0.57 6.07
C SER A 86 -4.10 1.18 6.68
N GLU A 87 -3.10 1.40 5.83
CA GLU A 87 -1.85 2.06 6.19
C GLU A 87 -1.46 3.03 5.08
N ARG A 88 -1.08 4.25 5.45
CA ARG A 88 -0.54 5.22 4.49
C ARG A 88 0.88 4.83 4.12
N LEU A 89 1.16 4.82 2.82
CA LEU A 89 2.46 4.47 2.24
C LEU A 89 3.11 5.71 1.59
N PRO A 90 4.02 6.41 2.27
CA PRO A 90 4.76 7.51 1.67
C PRO A 90 5.62 7.03 0.50
N ILE A 91 5.67 7.82 -0.57
CA ILE A 91 6.50 7.55 -1.77
C ILE A 91 7.63 8.56 -1.80
N ALA A 92 8.84 8.11 -2.18
CA ALA A 92 10.03 8.95 -2.18
C ALA A 92 9.92 10.18 -3.09
N SER A 93 9.18 10.08 -4.19
CA SER A 93 8.96 11.16 -5.15
C SER A 93 7.91 12.20 -4.72
N GLY A 94 7.35 12.08 -3.52
CA GLY A 94 6.20 12.87 -3.07
C GLY A 94 4.88 12.08 -3.10
N GLY A 95 3.90 12.58 -2.36
CA GLY A 95 2.59 11.95 -2.21
C GLY A 95 2.60 10.68 -1.35
N SER A 96 1.50 9.93 -1.43
CA SER A 96 1.36 8.64 -0.75
C SER A 96 0.40 7.73 -1.49
N TRP A 97 0.48 6.43 -1.21
CA TRP A 97 -0.53 5.43 -1.51
C TRP A 97 -1.17 4.91 -0.22
N VAL A 98 -2.13 4.01 -0.34
CA VAL A 98 -2.74 3.32 0.80
C VAL A 98 -2.57 1.82 0.62
N PHE A 99 -1.95 1.15 1.58
CA PHE A 99 -2.18 -0.29 1.76
C PHE A 99 -3.59 -0.46 2.32
N PHE A 100 -4.38 -1.36 1.75
CA PHE A 100 -5.72 -1.67 2.24
C PHE A 100 -5.94 -3.18 2.24
N SER A 101 -6.54 -3.71 3.29
CA SER A 101 -6.92 -5.11 3.35
C SER A 101 -8.31 -5.32 3.92
N GLY A 102 -8.88 -6.47 3.57
CA GLY A 102 -10.14 -6.97 4.12
C GLY A 102 -10.10 -8.48 4.25
N MET A 103 -10.84 -8.98 5.21
CA MET A 103 -10.87 -10.38 5.58
C MET A 103 -12.16 -11.05 5.11
N PHE A 104 -12.06 -12.32 4.74
CA PHE A 104 -13.17 -13.24 4.57
C PHE A 104 -13.09 -14.31 5.66
N SER A 105 -14.22 -14.62 6.28
CA SER A 105 -14.38 -15.75 7.19
C SER A 105 -15.67 -16.49 6.84
N GLY A 106 -15.57 -17.82 6.69
CA GLY A 106 -16.72 -18.71 6.51
C GLY A 106 -17.24 -19.32 7.82
N GLY A 107 -16.82 -18.81 8.98
CA GLY A 107 -17.22 -19.31 10.30
C GLY A 107 -16.46 -20.55 10.81
N GLY A 108 -15.41 -20.99 10.11
CA GLY A 108 -14.54 -22.11 10.50
C GLY A 108 -13.12 -21.72 10.94
N SER A 109 -12.23 -22.71 11.12
CA SER A 109 -10.82 -22.52 11.47
C SER A 109 -9.99 -22.17 10.22
N GLY A 110 -10.16 -20.96 9.71
CA GLY A 110 -9.37 -20.42 8.61
C GLY A 110 -9.98 -19.15 8.07
N MET A 111 -9.17 -18.11 7.92
CA MET A 111 -9.60 -16.81 7.42
C MET A 111 -8.67 -16.39 6.27
N LEU A 112 -9.24 -15.72 5.28
CA LEU A 112 -8.47 -15.23 4.14
C LEU A 112 -8.40 -13.71 4.21
N GLU A 113 -7.21 -13.15 4.03
CA GLU A 113 -7.03 -11.71 3.86
C GLU A 113 -6.78 -11.40 2.37
N ARG A 114 -7.49 -10.41 1.85
CA ARG A 114 -7.24 -9.80 0.55
C ARG A 114 -6.53 -8.48 0.74
N VAL A 115 -5.51 -8.22 -0.06
CA VAL A 115 -4.75 -6.97 -0.01
C VAL A 115 -4.87 -6.17 -1.29
N ALA A 116 -4.75 -4.86 -1.17
CA ALA A 116 -4.71 -3.90 -2.25
C ALA A 116 -3.71 -2.78 -1.92
N ILE A 117 -3.12 -2.19 -2.95
CA ILE A 117 -2.36 -0.94 -2.81
C ILE A 117 -3.04 0.08 -3.69
N LEU A 118 -3.57 1.13 -3.07
CA LEU A 118 -4.49 2.07 -3.67
C LEU A 118 -3.81 3.41 -3.93
N ARG A 119 -4.07 3.98 -5.11
CA ARG A 119 -3.65 5.33 -5.50
C ARG A 119 -4.87 6.15 -5.91
N ILE A 120 -4.86 7.44 -5.60
CA ILE A 120 -5.79 8.39 -6.24
C ILE A 120 -5.25 8.75 -7.61
N GLY A 121 -5.94 8.29 -8.65
CA GLY A 121 -5.61 8.60 -10.04
C GLY A 121 -5.86 10.07 -10.36
N ALA A 122 -5.30 10.54 -11.47
CA ALA A 122 -5.47 11.93 -11.93
C ALA A 122 -6.94 12.29 -12.24
N ASN A 123 -7.78 11.29 -12.51
CA ASN A 123 -9.23 11.43 -12.70
C ASN A 123 -10.02 11.46 -11.37
N GLY A 124 -9.32 11.51 -10.24
CA GLY A 124 -9.89 11.48 -8.90
C GLY A 124 -10.32 10.10 -8.41
N LYS A 125 -10.33 9.05 -9.26
CA LYS A 125 -10.76 7.70 -8.87
C LYS A 125 -9.69 6.98 -8.04
N ILE A 126 -10.12 6.06 -7.20
CA ILE A 126 -9.20 5.14 -6.50
C ILE A 126 -8.86 3.98 -7.43
N GLU A 127 -7.57 3.77 -7.67
CA GLU A 127 -7.01 2.72 -8.52
C GLU A 127 -6.31 1.67 -7.66
N ASN A 128 -6.60 0.39 -7.87
CA ASN A 128 -5.83 -0.69 -7.27
C ASN A 128 -4.61 -1.02 -8.14
N LEU A 129 -3.43 -0.87 -7.55
CA LEU A 129 -2.15 -1.13 -8.18
C LEU A 129 -1.71 -2.59 -8.01
N MET A 130 -2.32 -3.35 -7.09
CA MET A 130 -1.96 -4.74 -6.83
C MET A 130 -2.74 -5.70 -7.75
N PRO A 131 -2.09 -6.78 -8.24
CA PRO A 131 -2.83 -7.90 -8.77
C PRO A 131 -3.67 -8.56 -7.67
N GLN A 132 -4.49 -9.52 -8.06
CA GLN A 132 -5.31 -10.29 -7.13
C GLN A 132 -4.43 -11.10 -6.16
N VAL A 133 -4.18 -10.59 -4.95
CA VAL A 133 -3.35 -11.23 -3.93
C VAL A 133 -4.17 -11.53 -2.68
N THR A 134 -4.44 -12.81 -2.44
CA THR A 134 -5.09 -13.34 -1.23
C THR A 134 -4.07 -14.14 -0.43
N GLN A 135 -4.13 -14.04 0.89
CA GLN A 135 -3.26 -14.73 1.83
C GLN A 135 -4.07 -15.32 3.00
N THR A 136 -3.48 -16.23 3.76
CA THR A 136 -4.08 -16.74 5.00
C THR A 136 -3.97 -15.71 6.13
N GLU A 137 -4.74 -15.92 7.20
CA GLU A 137 -4.69 -15.08 8.41
C GLU A 137 -3.35 -15.14 9.15
N SER A 138 -2.59 -16.21 8.93
CA SER A 138 -1.29 -16.44 9.58
C SER A 138 -0.11 -15.90 8.76
N ALA A 139 -0.36 -15.23 7.62
CA ALA A 139 0.70 -14.69 6.78
C ALA A 139 1.46 -13.56 7.48
N ASP A 140 2.80 -13.64 7.49
CA ASP A 140 3.67 -12.53 7.90
C ASP A 140 3.85 -11.61 6.71
N ARG A 141 3.43 -10.34 6.82
CA ARG A 141 3.48 -9.37 5.71
C ARG A 141 4.05 -8.02 6.14
N ALA A 142 4.68 -7.35 5.19
CA ALA A 142 5.23 -6.02 5.41
C ALA A 142 5.33 -5.18 4.12
N MET A 143 5.25 -3.86 4.30
CA MET A 143 5.59 -2.87 3.27
C MET A 143 7.01 -2.36 3.52
N TRP A 144 7.98 -2.84 2.75
CA TRP A 144 9.39 -2.48 2.90
C TRP A 144 9.75 -1.23 2.10
N LYS A 145 10.54 -0.35 2.72
CA LYS A 145 11.13 0.82 2.05
C LYS A 145 12.61 0.55 1.81
N LEU A 146 12.95 0.19 0.57
CA LEU A 146 14.32 -0.14 0.15
C LEU A 146 14.68 0.71 -1.09
N PRO A 147 15.06 1.98 -0.91
CA PRO A 147 15.30 2.91 -2.02
C PRO A 147 16.40 2.44 -2.99
N ASP A 148 17.37 1.68 -2.52
CA ASP A 148 18.42 1.07 -3.37
C ASP A 148 17.88 -0.02 -4.32
N VAL A 149 16.67 -0.51 -4.09
CA VAL A 149 15.99 -1.54 -4.89
C VAL A 149 14.84 -0.93 -5.70
N SER A 150 14.03 -0.07 -5.09
CA SER A 150 12.86 0.55 -5.71
C SER A 150 12.55 1.90 -5.05
N PRO A 151 12.21 2.94 -5.82
CA PRO A 151 11.73 4.21 -5.26
C PRO A 151 10.32 4.10 -4.68
N TYR A 152 9.62 3.00 -4.94
CA TYR A 152 8.29 2.67 -4.41
C TYR A 152 8.38 1.61 -3.31
N PRO A 153 7.44 1.61 -2.34
CA PRO A 153 7.33 0.55 -1.35
C PRO A 153 7.26 -0.83 -2.00
N LEU A 154 7.90 -1.82 -1.38
CA LEU A 154 7.85 -3.22 -1.78
C LEU A 154 6.86 -3.94 -0.88
N PHE A 155 5.92 -4.68 -1.46
CA PHE A 155 5.08 -5.59 -0.68
C PHE A 155 5.82 -6.92 -0.55
N VAL A 156 5.99 -7.41 0.67
CA VAL A 156 6.62 -8.71 0.94
C VAL A 156 5.71 -9.47 1.87
N ARG A 157 5.47 -10.75 1.57
CA ARG A 157 4.75 -11.65 2.46
C ARG A 157 5.44 -13.00 2.55
N ALA A 158 5.19 -13.70 3.64
CA ALA A 158 5.41 -15.12 3.81
C ALA A 158 4.07 -15.73 4.22
N ASP A 159 3.52 -16.60 3.38
CA ASP A 159 2.27 -17.29 3.65
C ASP A 159 2.53 -18.79 3.82
N PHE A 160 1.89 -19.44 4.78
CA PHE A 160 2.21 -20.82 5.08
C PHE A 160 1.61 -21.75 4.02
N VAL A 161 2.29 -22.87 3.78
CA VAL A 161 1.86 -23.91 2.84
C VAL A 161 1.52 -25.16 3.63
N TRP A 162 0.28 -25.64 3.51
CA TRP A 162 -0.11 -26.94 4.02
C TRP A 162 0.64 -28.04 3.27
N GLY A 163 1.50 -28.77 3.97
CA GLY A 163 2.09 -30.02 3.51
C GLY A 163 1.34 -31.25 4.00
N ASP A 164 1.67 -32.39 3.39
CA ASP A 164 1.27 -33.69 3.92
C ASP A 164 1.87 -33.89 5.32
N ASP A 165 1.10 -34.51 6.23
CA ASP A 165 1.45 -34.77 7.63
C ASP A 165 1.72 -33.50 8.49
N GLU A 166 1.15 -32.35 8.12
CA GLU A 166 1.22 -31.13 8.92
C GLU A 166 -0.04 -30.95 9.80
N ASP A 167 0.16 -30.63 11.08
CA ASP A 167 -0.92 -30.34 12.02
C ASP A 167 -1.19 -28.82 12.13
N HIS A 168 -2.29 -28.43 12.76
CA HIS A 168 -2.72 -27.03 12.80
C HIS A 168 -1.82 -26.11 13.62
N PHE A 169 -1.04 -26.64 14.55
CA PHE A 169 -0.26 -25.90 15.54
C PHE A 169 1.25 -26.08 15.33
N GLY A 170 1.63 -26.97 14.41
CA GLY A 170 3.00 -27.30 14.07
C GLY A 170 3.71 -26.17 13.32
N LYS A 171 4.98 -26.43 13.02
CA LYS A 171 5.77 -25.55 12.15
C LYS A 171 5.47 -25.89 10.70
N HIS A 172 5.31 -24.86 9.87
CA HIS A 172 5.01 -25.01 8.44
C HIS A 172 6.11 -24.41 7.58
N PHE A 173 6.19 -24.88 6.34
CA PHE A 173 6.92 -24.13 5.33
C PHE A 173 6.12 -22.91 4.88
N PHE A 174 6.82 -21.89 4.39
CA PHE A 174 6.20 -20.67 3.91
C PHE A 174 6.63 -20.38 2.48
N ASP A 175 5.70 -19.91 1.67
CA ASP A 175 5.99 -19.30 0.38
C ASP A 175 6.19 -17.80 0.60
N VAL A 176 7.40 -17.34 0.29
CA VAL A 176 7.83 -15.95 0.39
C VAL A 176 7.72 -15.30 -0.97
N ASP A 177 6.87 -14.28 -1.07
CA ASP A 177 6.64 -13.48 -2.27
C ASP A 177 7.13 -12.04 -2.05
N ALA A 178 7.75 -11.46 -3.08
CA ALA A 178 8.04 -10.03 -3.11
C ALA A 178 7.46 -9.40 -4.39
N TRP A 179 6.77 -8.27 -4.23
CA TRP A 179 6.23 -7.48 -5.33
C TRP A 179 6.80 -6.07 -5.34
N ALA A 180 7.10 -5.59 -6.54
CA ALA A 180 7.55 -4.23 -6.78
C ALA A 180 6.61 -3.54 -7.77
N PHE A 181 6.38 -2.25 -7.57
CA PHE A 181 5.64 -1.45 -8.54
C PHE A 181 6.43 -1.30 -9.84
N ASP A 182 5.80 -1.61 -10.96
CA ASP A 182 6.30 -1.38 -12.31
C ASP A 182 5.61 -0.14 -12.91
N PRO A 183 6.33 0.98 -13.08
CA PRO A 183 5.79 2.19 -13.69
C PRO A 183 5.29 2.01 -15.12
N ALA A 184 5.86 1.06 -15.89
CA ALA A 184 5.50 0.86 -17.29
C ALA A 184 4.08 0.29 -17.44
N THR A 185 3.65 -0.55 -16.50
CA THR A 185 2.28 -1.08 -16.46
C THR A 185 1.40 -0.41 -15.41
N SER A 186 1.96 0.51 -14.63
CA SER A 186 1.33 1.13 -13.47
C SER A 186 0.70 0.12 -12.50
N GLN A 187 1.37 -1.01 -12.27
CA GLN A 187 0.92 -2.10 -11.40
C GLN A 187 2.09 -2.75 -10.68
N TYR A 188 1.83 -3.37 -9.54
CA TYR A 188 2.78 -4.25 -8.87
C TYR A 188 2.97 -5.54 -9.66
N LYS A 189 4.23 -5.94 -9.81
CA LYS A 189 4.63 -7.22 -10.41
C LYS A 189 5.41 -8.04 -9.39
N LYS A 190 5.16 -9.35 -9.39
CA LYS A 190 5.92 -10.28 -8.56
C LYS A 190 7.36 -10.31 -9.09
N ARG A 191 8.33 -10.07 -8.20
CA ARG A 191 9.76 -10.10 -8.52
C ARG A 191 10.32 -11.51 -8.34
N PHE A 192 9.91 -12.19 -7.29
CA PHE A 192 10.21 -13.60 -7.07
C PHE A 192 9.19 -14.25 -6.14
N SER A 193 9.25 -15.58 -6.10
CA SER A 193 8.63 -16.43 -5.10
C SER A 193 9.62 -17.52 -4.72
N TYR A 194 9.66 -17.93 -3.46
CA TYR A 194 10.38 -19.14 -3.05
C TYR A 194 9.77 -19.75 -1.79
N ARG A 195 9.92 -21.07 -1.65
CA ARG A 195 9.56 -21.77 -0.42
C ARG A 195 10.73 -21.77 0.55
N THR A 196 10.46 -21.51 1.83
CA THR A 196 11.48 -21.55 2.88
C THR A 196 12.14 -22.94 2.96
N THR A 197 13.41 -23.00 3.33
CA THR A 197 14.15 -24.27 3.48
C THR A 197 13.91 -24.95 4.82
N LYS A 198 13.36 -24.21 5.79
CA LYS A 198 12.95 -24.72 7.11
C LYS A 198 11.52 -24.29 7.44
N ARG A 199 10.97 -24.97 8.43
CA ARG A 199 9.63 -24.71 8.95
C ARG A 199 9.64 -23.65 10.06
N TYR A 200 8.60 -22.82 10.11
CA TYR A 200 8.39 -21.75 11.09
C TYR A 200 7.04 -21.90 11.80
N SER A 201 6.93 -21.39 13.03
CA SER A 201 5.67 -21.34 13.78
C SER A 201 4.72 -20.31 13.18
N ARG A 202 3.40 -20.51 13.30
CA ARG A 202 2.35 -19.59 12.80
C ARG A 202 2.06 -18.38 13.71
N GLY A 203 2.53 -18.35 14.97
CA GLY A 203 2.10 -17.34 15.97
C GLY A 203 3.09 -16.88 17.03
N ASP A 204 2.82 -15.67 17.53
CA ASP A 204 3.20 -15.03 18.81
C ASP A 204 4.60 -14.41 18.94
N GLY A 205 4.95 -13.52 18.01
CA GLY A 205 5.82 -12.37 18.33
C GLY A 205 7.34 -12.59 18.29
N SER A 206 7.85 -13.82 18.19
CA SER A 206 9.29 -14.08 18.00
C SER A 206 9.67 -14.60 16.61
N ASP A 207 8.79 -15.35 15.95
CA ASP A 207 9.09 -16.05 14.69
C ASP A 207 8.50 -15.30 13.48
N ARG A 208 8.87 -14.02 13.30
CA ARG A 208 8.54 -13.30 12.07
C ARG A 208 9.34 -13.90 10.91
N VAL A 209 8.70 -14.73 10.10
CA VAL A 209 9.31 -15.40 8.94
C VAL A 209 10.05 -14.39 8.07
N LEU A 210 9.46 -13.21 7.83
CA LEU A 210 10.10 -12.15 7.04
C LEU A 210 11.36 -11.58 7.70
N ALA A 211 11.42 -11.54 9.04
CA ALA A 211 12.62 -11.12 9.75
C ALA A 211 13.72 -12.19 9.68
N ALA A 212 13.36 -13.46 9.87
CA ALA A 212 14.29 -14.59 9.79
C ALA A 212 14.85 -14.78 8.37
N GLU A 213 14.03 -14.60 7.35
CA GLU A 213 14.38 -14.76 5.94
C GLU A 213 14.96 -13.48 5.31
N ARG A 214 15.09 -12.39 6.08
CA ARG A 214 15.42 -11.06 5.55
C ARG A 214 16.66 -11.04 4.66
N ALA A 215 17.73 -11.73 5.06
CA ALA A 215 18.98 -11.78 4.29
C ALA A 215 18.78 -12.42 2.91
N GLU A 216 18.01 -13.51 2.84
CA GLU A 216 17.72 -14.21 1.59
C GLU A 216 16.79 -13.38 0.69
N ILE A 217 15.77 -12.74 1.26
CA ILE A 217 14.86 -11.85 0.54
C ILE A 217 15.65 -10.69 -0.08
N LEU A 218 16.55 -10.05 0.67
CA LEU A 218 17.41 -8.98 0.16
C LEU A 218 18.37 -9.45 -0.94
N ARG A 219 18.98 -10.63 -0.76
CA ARG A 219 19.86 -11.23 -1.78
C ARG A 219 19.11 -11.43 -3.10
N ARG A 220 17.88 -11.93 -3.06
CA ARG A 220 17.04 -12.12 -4.25
C ARG A 220 16.60 -10.79 -4.86
N LEU A 221 16.19 -9.82 -4.05
CA LEU A 221 15.85 -8.48 -4.53
C LEU A 221 17.01 -7.81 -5.27
N ALA A 222 18.24 -7.99 -4.80
CA ALA A 222 19.43 -7.48 -5.45
C ALA A 222 19.76 -8.21 -6.77
N ALA A 223 19.53 -9.53 -6.83
CA ALA A 223 19.77 -10.34 -8.03
C ALA A 223 18.71 -10.13 -9.13
N SER A 224 17.50 -9.72 -8.77
CA SER A 224 16.41 -9.49 -9.72
C SER A 224 16.43 -8.12 -10.39
N LYS A 225 17.39 -7.24 -10.06
CA LYS A 225 17.46 -5.84 -10.57
C LYS A 225 17.30 -5.76 -12.07
#